data_AF-A0A3M0JDL3-F1
#
_entry.id   AF-A0A3M0JDL3-F1
#
_cell.length_a   1.000
_cell.length_b   1.000
_cell.length_c   1.000
_cell.angle_alpha   90.00
_cell.angle_beta   90.00
_cell.angle_gamma   90.00
#
_symmetry.space_group_name_H-M   'P 1'
#
loop_
_entity.id
_entity.type
_entity.pdbx_description
1 polymer ?
#
loop_
_entity_poly.entity_id
_entity_poly.type
_entity_poly.pdbx_seq_one_letter_code
_entity_poly.pdbx_strand_id
1 'polypeptide(L)'
;MERHGMAWHGMERHGMAWNGMAWNGMAWNGMAWHGTAWHGTAWHGTAWNGMAWNGMAWNGMAWNGMAWHGTAWHGMEWNGMAWNGMAWNGTAWHGMAWNGMEWHGTAWNGMERHGMERHGMAWNGMEWNGIFQWKGTHNSSLVQLPQQVRADGAIARC
;
A
#
# COMPACT_ATOMS: atom_id res chain seq x y z
N MET A 1 -5.53 -8.63 20.28
CA MET A 1 -5.50 -10.12 20.25
C MET A 1 -4.23 -10.51 19.50
N GLU A 2 -3.25 -11.11 20.17
CA GLU A 2 -1.94 -11.44 19.56
C GLU A 2 -1.93 -12.91 19.14
N ARG A 3 -1.60 -13.19 17.88
CA ARG A 3 -1.49 -14.54 17.34
C ARG A 3 -0.05 -14.79 16.89
N HIS A 4 0.58 -15.83 17.44
CA HIS A 4 1.93 -16.24 17.06
C HIS A 4 1.88 -17.50 16.17
N GLY A 5 2.63 -17.49 15.07
CA GLY A 5 3.13 -18.66 14.34
C GLY A 5 2.09 -19.65 13.82
N MET A 6 1.48 -19.42 12.65
CA MET A 6 0.53 -20.36 12.02
C MET A 6 0.67 -20.41 10.49
N ALA A 7 0.50 -21.61 9.91
CA ALA A 7 0.47 -21.85 8.47
C ALA A 7 -0.95 -22.21 8.01
N TRP A 8 -1.41 -21.59 6.93
CA TRP A 8 -2.76 -21.78 6.40
C TRP A 8 -2.73 -22.12 4.91
N HIS A 9 -3.61 -23.03 4.49
CA HIS A 9 -3.78 -23.44 3.09
C HIS A 9 -5.25 -23.34 2.69
N GLY A 10 -5.55 -22.70 1.56
CA GLY A 10 -6.84 -22.80 0.88
C GLY A 10 -8.03 -22.23 1.65
N MET A 11 -8.30 -20.92 1.56
CA MET A 11 -9.44 -20.30 2.25
C MET A 11 -10.07 -19.15 1.45
N GLU A 12 -11.39 -19.05 1.49
CA GLU A 12 -12.13 -17.92 0.94
C GLU A 12 -12.87 -17.18 2.06
N ARG A 13 -12.78 -15.85 2.08
CA ARG A 13 -13.34 -15.01 3.15
C ARG A 13 -14.09 -13.80 2.59
N HIS A 14 -15.28 -13.58 3.14
CA HIS A 14 -16.18 -12.49 2.74
C HIS A 14 -16.60 -11.64 3.94
N GLY A 15 -16.54 -10.31 3.82
CA GLY A 15 -17.34 -9.39 4.66
C GLY A 15 -16.94 -9.24 6.13
N MET A 16 -15.66 -9.11 6.47
CA MET A 16 -15.18 -8.94 7.86
C MET A 16 -14.54 -7.57 8.14
N ALA A 17 -14.73 -7.07 9.37
CA ALA A 17 -14.04 -5.89 9.88
C ALA A 17 -13.15 -6.27 11.07
N TRP A 18 -11.93 -5.75 11.09
CA TRP A 18 -10.90 -6.11 12.06
C TRP A 18 -10.25 -4.86 12.65
N ASN A 19 -10.14 -4.81 13.98
CA ASN A 19 -9.53 -3.70 14.71
C ASN A 19 -8.43 -4.22 15.65
N GLY A 20 -7.24 -3.61 15.64
CA GLY A 20 -6.25 -3.75 16.72
C GLY A 20 -5.59 -5.15 16.85
N MET A 21 -4.88 -5.61 15.82
CA MET A 21 -4.21 -6.93 15.85
C MET A 21 -2.74 -6.87 15.51
N ALA A 22 -1.96 -7.74 16.15
CA ALA A 22 -0.56 -7.97 15.83
C ALA A 22 -0.36 -9.44 15.48
N TRP A 23 0.36 -9.68 14.39
CA TRP A 23 0.61 -11.01 13.88
C TRP A 23 2.09 -11.24 13.60
N ASN A 24 2.60 -12.38 14.05
CA ASN A 24 4.02 -12.72 13.94
C ASN A 24 4.20 -14.11 13.34
N GLY A 25 5.03 -14.24 12.30
CA GLY A 25 5.56 -15.53 11.82
C GLY A 25 4.55 -16.43 11.10
N MET A 26 3.80 -15.91 10.12
CA MET A 26 2.75 -16.68 9.43
C MET A 26 3.04 -16.94 7.96
N ALA A 27 2.52 -18.07 7.46
CA ALA A 27 2.58 -18.40 6.05
C ALA A 27 1.18 -18.73 5.52
N TRP A 28 0.80 -18.11 4.41
CA TRP A 28 -0.51 -18.27 3.79
C TRP A 28 -0.34 -18.74 2.35
N ASN A 29 -1.06 -19.80 1.97
CA ASN A 29 -1.05 -20.32 0.60
C ASN A 29 -2.49 -20.44 0.08
N GLY A 30 -2.79 -19.79 -1.05
CA GLY A 30 -4.06 -19.96 -1.76
C GLY A 30 -5.27 -19.39 -1.02
N MET A 31 -5.40 -18.06 -0.92
CA MET A 31 -6.64 -17.47 -0.39
C MET A 31 -7.22 -16.34 -1.23
N ALA A 32 -8.54 -16.23 -1.14
CA ALA A 32 -9.32 -15.16 -1.73
C ALA A 32 -10.08 -14.39 -0.65
N TRP A 33 -9.99 -13.06 -0.70
CA TRP A 33 -10.69 -12.17 0.22
C TRP A 33 -11.56 -11.18 -0.55
N HIS A 34 -12.76 -10.96 -0.03
CA HIS A 34 -13.68 -9.99 -0.59
C HIS A 34 -14.36 -9.16 0.51
N GLY A 35 -14.35 -7.83 0.34
CA GLY A 35 -15.14 -6.93 1.20
C GLY A 35 -14.66 -6.89 2.65
N THR A 36 -13.35 -6.83 2.89
CA THR A 36 -12.80 -6.80 4.26
C THR A 36 -12.16 -5.46 4.63
N ALA A 37 -12.34 -5.01 5.88
CA ALA A 37 -11.80 -3.75 6.39
C ALA A 37 -10.89 -3.99 7.60
N TRP A 38 -9.74 -3.32 7.61
CA TRP A 38 -8.73 -3.45 8.67
C TRP A 38 -8.36 -2.08 9.23
N HIS A 39 -8.36 -1.98 10.56
CA HIS A 39 -7.90 -0.79 11.25
C HIS A 39 -6.86 -1.15 12.33
N GLY A 40 -5.68 -0.53 12.28
CA GLY A 40 -4.71 -0.59 13.37
C GLY A 40 -4.10 -1.98 13.52
N THR A 41 -3.48 -2.53 12.48
CA THR A 41 -2.84 -3.86 12.59
C THR A 41 -1.39 -3.90 12.14
N ALA A 42 -0.61 -4.77 12.77
CA ALA A 42 0.82 -4.92 12.55
C ALA A 42 1.17 -6.35 12.16
N TRP A 43 2.03 -6.50 11.17
CA TRP A 43 2.47 -7.79 10.64
C TRP A 43 3.99 -7.87 10.66
N HIS A 44 4.53 -8.96 11.20
CA HIS A 44 5.96 -9.21 11.23
C HIS A 44 6.29 -10.62 10.73
N GLY A 45 7.19 -10.71 9.75
CA GLY A 45 7.74 -11.97 9.27
C GLY A 45 6.68 -12.88 8.65
N THR A 46 5.93 -12.39 7.65
CA THR A 46 4.87 -13.23 7.03
C THR A 46 5.02 -13.38 5.52
N ALA A 47 4.66 -14.56 5.02
CA ALA A 47 4.80 -14.96 3.62
C ALA A 47 3.44 -15.35 3.03
N TRP A 48 3.19 -14.92 1.80
CA TRP A 48 1.90 -15.09 1.13
C TRP A 48 2.12 -15.58 -0.30
N ASN A 49 1.52 -16.72 -0.64
CA ASN A 49 1.60 -17.29 -1.98
C ASN A 49 0.20 -17.49 -2.58
N GLY A 50 -0.04 -16.99 -3.79
CA GLY A 50 -1.28 -17.23 -4.54
C GLY A 50 -2.51 -16.59 -3.89
N MET A 51 -2.57 -15.26 -3.88
CA MET A 51 -3.62 -14.52 -3.18
C MET A 51 -4.41 -13.57 -4.08
N ALA A 52 -5.72 -13.51 -3.89
CA ALA A 52 -6.59 -12.54 -4.55
C ALA A 52 -7.35 -11.71 -3.51
N TRP A 53 -7.33 -10.40 -3.66
CA TRP A 53 -8.01 -9.49 -2.76
C TRP A 53 -8.88 -8.51 -3.54
N ASN A 54 -10.15 -8.40 -3.15
CA ASN A 54 -11.13 -7.56 -3.80
C ASN A 54 -11.88 -6.68 -2.78
N GLY A 55 -11.96 -5.37 -3.03
CA GLY A 55 -12.82 -4.46 -2.25
C GLY A 55 -12.42 -4.32 -0.78
N MET A 56 -11.20 -3.82 -0.52
CA MET A 56 -10.64 -3.73 0.83
C MET A 56 -10.29 -2.32 1.25
N ALA A 57 -10.46 -2.03 2.53
CA ALA A 57 -10.01 -0.79 3.14
C ALA A 57 -9.03 -1.07 4.29
N TRP A 58 -7.89 -0.38 4.28
CA TRP A 58 -6.85 -0.52 5.29
C TRP A 58 -6.51 0.85 5.88
N ASN A 59 -6.62 0.98 7.20
CA ASN A 59 -6.35 2.22 7.93
C ASN A 59 -5.33 2.00 9.06
N GLY A 60 -4.16 2.64 8.97
CA GLY A 60 -3.15 2.67 10.04
C GLY A 60 -2.48 1.32 10.26
N MET A 61 -1.49 0.95 9.44
CA MET A 61 -0.83 -0.36 9.56
C MET A 61 0.68 -0.32 9.38
N ALA A 62 1.34 -1.30 9.99
CA ALA A 62 2.78 -1.49 9.88
C ALA A 62 3.12 -2.93 9.43
N TRP A 63 3.98 -3.04 8.42
CA TRP A 63 4.40 -4.31 7.86
C TRP A 63 5.93 -4.39 7.93
N ASN A 64 6.45 -5.46 8.52
CA ASN A 64 7.89 -5.69 8.65
C ASN A 64 8.25 -7.10 8.15
N GLY A 65 9.13 -7.18 7.16
CA GLY A 65 9.71 -8.43 6.67
C GLY A 65 8.68 -9.34 6.01
N MET A 66 8.30 -9.06 4.76
CA MET A 66 7.30 -9.87 4.06
C MET A 66 7.69 -10.26 2.65
N ALA A 67 7.18 -11.41 2.23
CA ALA A 67 7.29 -11.88 0.85
C ALA A 67 5.91 -12.22 0.29
N TRP A 68 5.63 -11.71 -0.91
CA TRP A 68 4.42 -11.99 -1.67
C TRP A 68 4.79 -12.63 -3.01
N HIS A 69 4.15 -13.75 -3.33
CA HIS A 69 4.32 -14.44 -4.60
C HIS A 69 2.96 -14.70 -5.26
N GLY A 70 2.77 -14.19 -6.48
CA GLY A 70 1.56 -14.38 -7.28
C GLY A 70 0.32 -13.78 -6.61
N THR A 71 0.18 -12.45 -6.64
CA THR A 71 -0.96 -11.78 -6.01
C THR A 71 -1.68 -10.77 -6.89
N ALA A 72 -3.00 -10.69 -6.73
CA ALA A 72 -3.87 -9.77 -7.45
C ALA A 72 -4.68 -8.92 -6.46
N TRP A 73 -4.73 -7.61 -6.72
CA TRP A 73 -5.41 -6.62 -5.89
C TRP A 73 -6.37 -5.81 -6.76
N HIS A 74 -7.66 -5.82 -6.41
CA HIS A 74 -8.68 -5.01 -7.09
C HIS A 74 -9.47 -4.16 -6.11
N GLY A 75 -9.56 -2.86 -6.39
CA GLY A 75 -10.47 -1.94 -5.69
C GLY A 75 -10.11 -1.76 -4.22
N MET A 76 -8.93 -1.22 -3.91
CA MET A 76 -8.51 -1.03 -2.52
C MET A 76 -8.18 0.41 -2.17
N GLU A 77 -8.37 0.71 -0.89
CA GLU A 77 -7.98 1.97 -0.28
C GLU A 77 -7.02 1.74 0.89
N TRP A 78 -5.91 2.46 0.88
CA TRP A 78 -4.84 2.37 1.86
C TRP A 78 -4.58 3.75 2.47
N ASN A 79 -4.79 3.90 3.77
CA ASN A 79 -4.56 5.15 4.50
C ASN A 79 -3.57 4.93 5.65
N GLY A 80 -2.43 5.64 5.62
CA GLY A 80 -1.45 5.68 6.71
C GLY A 80 -0.74 4.36 6.93
N MET A 81 0.28 4.04 6.13
CA MET A 81 0.99 2.75 6.24
C MET A 81 2.51 2.88 6.21
N ALA A 82 3.18 2.02 6.97
CA ALA A 82 4.62 1.88 6.97
C ALA A 82 5.03 0.45 6.57
N TRP A 83 5.99 0.34 5.67
CA TRP A 83 6.47 -0.93 5.12
C TRP A 83 7.99 -1.00 5.22
N ASN A 84 8.51 -2.03 5.87
CA ASN A 84 9.94 -2.30 5.96
C ASN A 84 10.26 -3.71 5.46
N GLY A 85 11.18 -3.84 4.50
CA GLY A 85 11.72 -5.11 4.04
C GLY A 85 10.69 -5.98 3.32
N MET A 86 10.40 -5.64 2.05
CA MET A 86 9.34 -6.30 1.27
C MET A 86 9.86 -6.86 -0.05
N ALA A 87 9.44 -8.07 -0.39
CA ALA A 87 9.68 -8.67 -1.70
C ALA A 87 8.36 -9.05 -2.38
N TRP A 88 8.20 -8.63 -3.62
CA TRP A 88 7.03 -8.92 -4.44
C TRP A 88 7.46 -9.64 -5.71
N ASN A 89 6.81 -10.76 -6.01
CA ASN A 89 7.00 -11.51 -7.25
C ASN A 89 5.64 -11.79 -7.90
N GLY A 90 5.43 -11.29 -9.12
CA GLY A 90 4.21 -11.51 -9.90
C GLY A 90 2.99 -10.85 -9.28
N THR A 91 2.85 -9.53 -9.47
CA THR A 91 1.81 -8.73 -8.78
C THR A 91 0.97 -7.92 -9.77
N ALA A 92 -0.35 -8.00 -9.67
CA ALA A 92 -1.29 -7.19 -10.45
C ALA A 92 -2.13 -6.28 -9.55
N TRP A 93 -2.27 -5.01 -9.95
CA TRP A 93 -2.96 -3.97 -9.19
C TRP A 93 -3.96 -3.25 -10.08
N HIS A 94 -5.20 -3.12 -9.61
CA HIS A 94 -6.25 -2.45 -10.36
C HIS A 94 -7.13 -1.58 -9.46
N GLY A 95 -7.24 -0.29 -9.75
CA GLY A 95 -8.14 0.63 -9.06
C GLY A 95 -7.77 0.82 -7.59
N MET A 96 -6.65 1.50 -7.32
CA MET A 96 -6.11 1.64 -5.97
C MET A 96 -5.94 3.10 -5.57
N ALA A 97 -6.29 3.44 -4.33
CA ALA A 97 -6.04 4.74 -3.72
C ALA A 97 -5.08 4.60 -2.53
N TRP A 98 -4.06 5.45 -2.48
CA TRP A 98 -3.03 5.44 -1.45
C TRP A 98 -2.88 6.83 -0.83
N ASN A 99 -3.00 6.93 0.49
CA ASN A 99 -2.78 8.17 1.24
C ASN A 99 -1.79 7.93 2.38
N GLY A 100 -0.65 8.64 2.38
CA GLY A 100 0.32 8.63 3.47
C GLY A 100 1.05 7.29 3.63
N MET A 101 2.07 7.05 2.81
CA MET A 101 2.84 5.79 2.85
C MET A 101 4.34 6.01 2.97
N GLU A 102 4.99 5.17 3.77
CA GLU A 102 6.43 5.08 3.87
C GLU A 102 6.94 3.68 3.56
N TRP A 103 7.96 3.59 2.71
CA TRP A 103 8.56 2.34 2.27
C TRP A 103 10.07 2.35 2.51
N HIS A 104 10.56 1.27 3.09
CA HIS A 104 11.98 1.04 3.32
C HIS A 104 12.39 -0.36 2.84
N GLY A 105 13.32 -0.43 1.88
CA GLY A 105 13.88 -1.68 1.38
C GLY A 105 12.84 -2.56 0.66
N THR A 106 12.60 -2.31 -0.63
CA THR A 106 11.61 -3.07 -1.41
C THR A 106 12.15 -3.59 -2.73
N ALA A 107 11.88 -4.86 -3.03
CA ALA A 107 12.20 -5.49 -4.31
C ALA A 107 10.92 -5.91 -5.05
N TRP A 108 10.87 -5.62 -6.35
CA TRP A 108 9.73 -5.92 -7.21
C TRP A 108 10.16 -6.72 -8.44
N ASN A 109 9.51 -7.86 -8.67
CA ASN A 109 9.71 -8.69 -9.85
C ASN A 109 8.35 -8.93 -10.53
N GLY A 110 8.18 -8.47 -11.78
CA GLY A 110 6.95 -8.65 -12.57
C GLY A 110 5.72 -7.96 -11.98
N MET A 111 5.38 -6.76 -12.49
CA MET A 111 4.30 -5.94 -11.95
C MET A 111 3.41 -5.31 -13.02
N GLU A 112 2.09 -5.39 -12.84
CA GLU A 112 1.11 -4.72 -13.71
C GLU A 112 0.20 -3.80 -12.88
N ARG A 113 -0.04 -2.57 -13.34
CA ARG A 113 -0.72 -1.51 -12.56
C ARG A 113 -1.71 -0.75 -13.45
N HIS A 114 -2.98 -0.76 -13.06
CA HIS A 114 -4.05 -0.02 -13.76
C HIS A 114 -4.80 0.90 -12.80
N GLY A 115 -4.92 2.18 -13.14
CA GLY A 115 -5.73 3.17 -12.39
C GLY A 115 -5.32 3.34 -10.93
N MET A 116 -4.35 4.21 -10.64
CA MET A 116 -3.92 4.49 -9.27
C MET A 116 -3.89 5.98 -8.94
N GLU A 117 -4.35 6.32 -7.74
CA GLU A 117 -4.25 7.65 -7.13
C GLU A 117 -3.36 7.58 -5.88
N ARG A 118 -2.44 8.54 -5.73
CA ARG A 118 -1.43 8.53 -4.65
C ARG A 118 -1.25 9.92 -4.08
N HIS A 119 -1.31 10.04 -2.75
CA HIS A 119 -1.03 11.27 -2.01
C HIS A 119 -0.05 11.00 -0.85
N GLY A 120 1.04 11.77 -0.77
CA GLY A 120 2.02 11.71 0.33
C GLY A 120 2.79 10.39 0.46
N MET A 121 3.78 10.15 -0.40
CA MET A 121 4.59 8.92 -0.39
C MET A 121 6.07 9.21 -0.14
N ALA A 122 6.74 8.40 0.68
CA ALA A 122 8.20 8.40 0.88
C ALA A 122 8.79 7.02 0.62
N TRP A 123 9.95 6.96 -0.06
CA TRP A 123 10.61 5.71 -0.46
C TRP A 123 12.11 5.75 -0.14
N ASN A 124 12.62 4.68 0.46
CA ASN A 124 14.04 4.49 0.74
C ASN A 124 14.47 3.09 0.27
N GLY A 125 15.41 3.01 -0.69
CA GLY A 125 16.02 1.76 -1.17
C GLY A 125 15.08 0.82 -1.95
N MET A 126 15.08 0.91 -3.28
CA MET A 126 14.15 0.16 -4.14
C MET A 126 14.84 -0.47 -5.35
N GLU A 127 14.46 -1.69 -5.71
CA GLU A 127 14.95 -2.43 -6.89
C GLU A 127 13.80 -3.00 -7.72
N TRP A 128 13.89 -2.90 -9.05
CA TRP A 128 12.85 -3.32 -10.01
C TRP A 128 13.42 -4.23 -11.10
N ASN A 129 12.84 -5.41 -11.29
CA ASN A 129 13.13 -6.29 -12.42
C ASN A 129 11.83 -6.73 -13.12
N GLY A 130 11.39 -5.99 -14.15
CA GLY A 130 10.19 -6.31 -14.96
C GLY A 130 9.41 -5.08 -15.47
N ILE A 131 8.65 -5.25 -16.56
CA ILE A 131 8.00 -4.14 -17.32
C ILE A 131 6.86 -3.48 -16.52
N PHE A 132 6.82 -2.14 -16.58
CA PHE A 132 5.80 -1.26 -15.99
C PHE A 132 4.93 -0.66 -17.10
N GLN A 133 3.61 -0.86 -17.08
CA GLN A 133 2.67 -0.15 -17.95
C GLN A 133 1.82 0.78 -17.08
N TRP A 134 1.96 2.09 -17.26
CA TRP A 134 1.26 3.10 -16.45
C TRP A 134 0.24 3.85 -17.30
N LYS A 135 -1.04 3.74 -16.93
CA LYS A 135 -2.12 4.59 -17.44
C LYS A 135 -2.83 5.22 -16.25
N GLY A 136 -2.57 6.51 -15.99
CA GLY A 136 -3.23 7.30 -14.93
C GLY A 136 -2.83 8.77 -15.01
N THR A 137 -3.69 9.69 -14.60
CA THR A 137 -3.52 11.16 -14.72
C THR A 137 -2.85 11.73 -13.47
N HIS A 138 -1.78 12.52 -13.63
CA HIS A 138 -1.13 13.23 -12.52
C HIS A 138 -1.98 14.43 -12.10
N ASN A 139 -2.44 14.48 -10.85
CA ASN A 139 -2.71 15.74 -10.16
C ASN A 139 -1.69 15.88 -9.01
N SER A 140 -0.53 16.44 -9.32
CA SER A 140 0.42 16.88 -8.30
C SER A 140 0.24 18.38 -8.12
N SER A 141 -0.59 18.77 -7.17
CA SER A 141 -0.70 20.16 -6.74
C SER A 141 0.58 20.56 -5.98
N LEU A 142 1.60 21.00 -6.72
CA LEU A 142 2.67 21.83 -6.18
C LEU A 142 2.33 23.28 -6.47
N VAL A 143 1.65 23.94 -5.54
CA VAL A 143 1.72 25.41 -5.42
C VAL A 143 2.03 25.73 -3.95
N GLN A 144 3.08 26.51 -3.78
CA GLN A 144 3.92 26.70 -2.59
C GLN A 144 3.18 27.21 -1.33
N LEU A 145 3.68 26.81 -0.15
CA LEU A 145 3.35 27.42 1.16
C LEU A 145 4.04 28.80 1.34
N PRO A 146 3.54 29.67 2.24
CA PRO A 146 3.65 31.12 2.12
C PRO A 146 4.93 31.71 2.75
N GLN A 147 5.42 32.82 2.20
CA GLN A 147 6.39 33.70 2.87
C GLN A 147 5.81 35.11 2.93
N GLN A 148 5.59 35.60 4.16
CA GLN A 148 5.19 36.96 4.50
C GLN A 148 6.27 37.98 4.07
N VAL A 149 5.88 39.21 3.71
CA VAL A 149 6.32 40.50 4.32
C VAL A 149 5.55 41.67 3.66
N ARG A 150 4.99 42.55 4.49
CA ARG A 150 4.39 43.86 4.12
C ARG A 150 5.49 44.86 3.74
N ALA A 151 5.25 45.71 2.73
CA ALA A 151 5.53 47.15 2.75
C ALA A 151 5.07 47.84 1.44
N ASP A 152 4.05 48.69 1.57
CA ASP A 152 3.92 50.06 1.07
C ASP A 152 4.33 50.46 -0.37
N GLY A 153 3.37 51.07 -1.09
CA GLY A 153 3.62 52.35 -1.76
C GLY A 153 3.69 52.41 -3.29
N ALA A 154 2.66 53.05 -3.87
CA ALA A 154 2.71 54.04 -4.97
C ALA A 154 2.80 53.62 -6.47
N ILE A 155 1.65 53.78 -7.15
CA ILE A 155 1.35 54.70 -8.28
C ILE A 155 1.99 54.49 -9.70
N ALA A 156 1.06 54.49 -10.68
CA ALA A 156 1.08 55.02 -12.06
C ALA A 156 1.50 54.16 -13.28
N ARG A 157 0.47 53.88 -14.10
CA ARG A 157 0.32 54.05 -15.57
C ARG A 157 1.59 54.16 -16.43
N CYS A 158 1.67 53.29 -17.44
CA CYS A 158 1.53 53.57 -18.88
C CYS A 158 1.25 52.26 -19.61
#